data_AF-A0A2P5F8Y0-F1
#
_entry.id   AF-A0A2P5F8Y0-F1
#
_cell.length_a   1.000
_cell.length_b   1.000
_cell.length_c   1.000
_cell.angle_alpha   90.00
_cell.angle_beta   90.00
_cell.angle_gamma   90.00
#
_symmetry.space_group_name_H-M   'P 1'
#
loop_
_entity.id
_entity.type
_entity.pdbx_description
1 polymer ?
#
loop_
_entity_poly.entity_id
_entity_poly.type
_entity_poly.pdbx_seq_one_letter_code
_entity_poly.pdbx_strand_id
1 'polypeptide(L)' 'MGKAVALRSGYANKFDGKVTCYPGHEDEGGGSIDLEICLKPDFMCALESDQEFIQASSFNQPV' A
#
# COMPACT_ATOMS: atom_id res chain seq x y z
N MET A 1 -1.67 -17.28 -19.49
CA MET A 1 -0.92 -16.61 -18.40
C MET A 1 -1.96 -16.10 -17.40
N GLY A 2 -1.84 -16.43 -16.13
CA GLY A 2 -2.83 -16.05 -15.10
C GLY A 2 -2.83 -14.55 -14.79
N LYS A 3 -3.89 -14.07 -14.12
CA LYS A 3 -3.99 -12.69 -13.63
C LYS A 3 -3.13 -12.52 -12.38
N ALA A 4 -2.37 -11.42 -12.29
CA ALA A 4 -1.58 -11.10 -11.12
C ALA A 4 -2.50 -10.76 -9.95
N VAL A 5 -2.40 -11.49 -8.84
CA VAL A 5 -3.33 -11.38 -7.68
C VAL A 5 -2.92 -10.28 -6.71
N ALA A 6 -1.61 -10.00 -6.59
CA ALA A 6 -1.08 -8.98 -5.69
C ALA A 6 0.29 -8.47 -6.15
N LEU A 7 0.62 -7.24 -5.77
CA LEU A 7 1.93 -6.64 -5.99
C LEU A 7 2.90 -7.00 -4.86
N ARG A 8 4.16 -7.20 -5.23
CA ARG A 8 5.26 -7.35 -4.28
C ARG A 8 6.43 -6.49 -4.73
N SER A 9 6.82 -5.56 -3.87
CA SER A 9 8.01 -4.74 -4.08
C SER A 9 9.23 -5.38 -3.42
N GLY A 10 10.38 -5.30 -4.10
CA GLY A 10 11.65 -5.84 -3.63
C GLY A 10 12.21 -5.09 -2.41
N TYR A 11 13.27 -5.61 -1.80
CA TYR A 11 13.87 -5.02 -0.60
C TYR A 11 14.72 -3.76 -0.82
N ALA A 12 15.08 -3.46 -2.08
CA ALA A 12 15.98 -2.35 -2.39
C ALA A 12 15.27 -0.99 -2.30
N ASN A 13 16.06 0.07 -2.05
CA ASN A 13 15.60 1.46 -2.09
C ASN A 13 14.39 1.73 -1.15
N LYS A 14 14.36 1.14 0.05
CA LYS A 14 13.37 1.46 1.08
C LYS A 14 14.02 2.38 2.12
N PHE A 15 13.48 3.57 2.28
CA PHE A 15 13.94 4.55 3.26
C PHE A 15 12.74 5.31 3.83
N ASP A 16 12.92 5.85 5.02
CA ASP A 16 11.88 6.57 5.76
C ASP A 16 11.30 7.73 4.95
N GLY A 17 9.98 7.75 4.79
CA GLY A 17 9.22 8.72 3.99
C GLY A 17 9.04 8.34 2.52
N LYS A 18 9.55 7.20 2.06
CA LYS A 18 9.32 6.77 0.68
C LYS A 18 7.89 6.26 0.49
N VAL A 19 7.23 6.75 -0.55
CA VAL A 19 5.94 6.26 -1.04
C VAL A 19 6.08 5.86 -2.49
N THR A 20 5.60 4.66 -2.85
CA THR A 20 5.55 4.17 -4.22
C THR A 20 4.13 3.75 -4.56
N CYS A 21 3.62 4.22 -5.70
CA CYS A 21 2.27 3.93 -6.16
C CYS A 21 2.30 2.96 -7.33
N TYR A 22 1.34 2.05 -7.36
CA TYR A 22 1.14 1.11 -8.43
C TYR A 22 -0.31 1.13 -8.90
N PRO A 23 -0.59 0.77 -10.17
CA PRO A 23 -1.95 0.50 -10.59
C PRO A 23 -2.54 -0.62 -9.74
N GLY A 24 -3.73 -0.39 -9.19
CA GLY A 24 -4.45 -1.37 -8.39
C GLY A 24 -5.02 -2.50 -9.24
N HIS A 25 -5.54 -3.53 -8.58
CA HIS A 25 -6.04 -4.73 -9.24
C HIS A 25 -7.24 -4.43 -10.15
N GLU A 26 -7.25 -4.92 -11.39
CA GLU A 26 -8.29 -4.63 -12.38
C GLU A 26 -9.71 -5.06 -11.94
N ASP A 27 -9.84 -6.04 -11.02
CA ASP A 27 -11.16 -6.45 -10.47
C ASP A 27 -11.84 -5.35 -9.64
N GLU A 28 -11.10 -4.35 -9.16
CA GLU A 28 -11.66 -3.19 -8.46
C GLU A 28 -12.16 -2.09 -9.42
N GLY A 29 -12.24 -2.38 -10.73
CA GLY A 29 -12.85 -1.48 -11.71
C GLY A 29 -11.89 -0.53 -12.43
N GLY A 30 -10.58 -0.83 -12.45
CA GLY A 30 -9.60 -0.14 -13.31
C GLY A 30 -9.24 1.28 -12.90
N GLY A 31 -9.56 1.69 -11.67
CA GLY A 31 -9.26 3.03 -11.14
C GLY A 31 -8.61 3.05 -9.76
N SER A 32 -8.29 1.88 -9.19
CA SER A 32 -7.65 1.80 -7.89
C SER A 32 -6.12 1.93 -7.99
N ILE A 33 -5.49 2.21 -6.86
CA ILE A 33 -4.05 2.29 -6.70
C ILE A 33 -3.62 1.52 -5.46
N ASP A 34 -2.51 0.80 -5.56
CA ASP A 34 -1.84 0.19 -4.42
C ASP A 34 -0.66 1.06 -3.99
N LEU A 35 -0.53 1.28 -2.68
CA LEU A 35 0.52 2.10 -2.08
C LEU A 35 1.48 1.24 -1.27
N GLU A 36 2.79 1.35 -1.57
CA GLU A 36 3.85 0.92 -0.67
C GLU A 36 4.43 2.14 0.05
N ILE A 37 4.33 2.13 1.39
CA ILE A 37 4.80 3.21 2.25
C ILE A 37 5.90 2.66 3.16
N CYS A 38 7.06 3.33 3.22
CA CYS A 38 8.16 2.99 4.12
C CYS A 38 8.36 4.11 5.13
N LEU A 39 8.08 3.83 6.39
CA LEU A 39 8.19 4.77 7.50
C LEU A 39 8.91 4.11 8.68
N LYS A 40 9.49 4.94 9.55
CA LYS A 40 9.89 4.49 10.88
C LYS A 40 8.69 3.90 11.65
N PRO A 41 8.91 2.95 12.57
CA PRO A 41 7.84 2.30 13.32
C PRO A 41 6.85 3.28 13.95
N ASP A 42 7.33 4.32 14.62
CA ASP A 42 6.48 5.30 15.31
C ASP A 42 5.53 6.04 14.34
N PHE A 43 6.00 6.38 13.14
CA PHE A 43 5.20 7.04 12.12
C PHE A 43 4.24 6.07 11.42
N MET A 44 4.65 4.82 11.22
CA MET A 44 3.75 3.79 10.68
C MET A 44 2.59 3.54 11.65
N CYS A 45 2.87 3.41 12.95
CA CYS A 45 1.82 3.24 13.97
C CYS A 45 0.86 4.43 14.02
N ALA A 46 1.36 5.66 13.85
CA ALA A 46 0.52 6.85 13.79
C ALA A 46 -0.39 6.83 12.55
N LEU A 47 0.16 6.47 11.38
CA LEU A 47 -0.59 6.36 10.13
C LEU A 47 -1.67 5.26 10.20
N GLU A 48 -1.34 4.11 10.78
CA GLU A 48 -2.26 2.99 11.02
C GLU A 48 -3.30 3.27 12.11
N SER A 49 -3.15 4.37 12.85
CA SER A 49 -4.13 4.82 13.85
C SER A 49 -4.95 6.03 13.37
N ASP A 50 -4.70 6.50 12.15
CA ASP A 50 -5.41 7.64 11.58
C ASP A 50 -6.72 7.18 10.91
N GLN A 51 -7.83 7.57 11.52
CA GLN A 51 -9.16 7.16 11.07
C GLN A 51 -9.58 7.78 9.75
N GLU A 52 -9.11 9.00 9.44
CA GLU A 52 -9.37 9.65 8.16
C GLU A 52 -8.66 8.86 7.04
N PHE A 53 -7.40 8.49 7.28
CA PHE A 53 -6.62 7.72 6.33
C PHE A 53 -7.19 6.31 6.11
N ILE A 54 -7.55 5.61 7.19
CA ILE A 54 -8.14 4.26 7.10
C ILE A 54 -9.47 4.29 6.35
N GLN A 55 -10.33 5.29 6.57
CA GLN A 55 -11.61 5.38 5.87
C GLN A 55 -11.45 5.73 4.39
N ALA A 56 -10.40 6.46 4.04
CA ALA A 56 -10.09 6.82 2.66
C ALA A 56 -9.35 5.71 1.88
N SER A 57 -8.88 4.66 2.56
CA SER A 57 -8.09 3.59 1.96
C SER A 57 -8.74 2.22 2.16
N SER A 58 -8.43 1.28 1.27
CA SER A 58 -8.80 -0.13 1.45
C SER A 58 -7.60 -0.85 2.06
N PHE A 59 -7.52 -0.86 3.39
CA PHE A 59 -6.42 -1.55 4.08
C PHE A 59 -6.61 -3.07 3.99
N ASN A 60 -5.93 -3.70 3.03
CA ASN A 60 -5.80 -5.15 2.99
C ASN A 60 -4.62 -5.55 3.87
N GLN A 61 -4.88 -6.18 5.01
CA GLN A 61 -3.79 -6.80 5.78
C GLN A 61 -3.15 -7.91 4.94
N PRO A 62 -1.81 -7.96 4.82
CA PRO A 62 -1.17 -9.09 4.19
C PRO A 62 -1.40 -10.34 5.06
N VAL A 63 -1.95 -11.40 4.47
CA VAL A 63 -1.96 -12.75 5.04
C VAL A 63 -0.56 -13.34 5.08
#